data_AF-A0A0B1Q8A5-F1
#
_entry.id   AF-A0A0B1Q8A5-F1
#
_cell.length_a   1.000
_cell.length_b   1.000
_cell.length_c   1.000
_cell.angle_alpha   90.00
_cell.angle_beta   90.00
_cell.angle_gamma   90.00
#
_symmetry.space_group_name_H-M   'P 1'
#
loop_
_entity.id
_entity.type
_entity.pdbx_description
1 polymer ?
#
loop_
_entity_poly.entity_id
_entity_poly.type
_entity_poly.pdbx_seq_one_letter_code
_entity_poly.pdbx_strand_id
1 'polypeptide(L)' 'MSHSQASDKRPTAPVELFLRGARVTSGFRSALFDAANRAGVTPNEFVITAAAEKLARSGASFPGIFRRGDLNDGQAA' A
#
# COMPACT_ATOMS: atom_id res chain seq x y z
N MET A 1 27.62 3.42 13.37
CA MET A 1 26.66 2.57 14.10
C MET A 1 25.84 1.81 13.06
N SER A 2 26.24 0.58 12.75
CA SER A 2 25.57 -0.27 11.76
C SER A 2 24.23 -0.71 12.31
N HIS A 3 23.13 -0.25 11.71
CA HIS A 3 21.83 -0.85 11.92
C HIS A 3 21.87 -2.23 11.24
N SER A 4 22.10 -3.26 12.06
CA SER A 4 21.93 -4.65 11.67
C SER A 4 20.45 -4.83 11.28
N GLN A 5 20.17 -4.85 9.97
CA GLN A 5 18.87 -5.29 9.49
C GLN A 5 18.74 -6.77 9.86
N ALA A 6 18.09 -7.04 11.00
CA ALA A 6 17.48 -8.32 11.23
C ALA A 6 16.50 -8.52 10.07
N SER A 7 16.83 -9.41 9.14
CA SER A 7 15.99 -9.76 8.00
C SER A 7 14.58 -10.05 8.53
N ASP A 8 13.64 -9.18 8.19
CA ASP A 8 12.22 -9.37 8.50
C ASP A 8 11.81 -10.72 7.91
N LYS A 9 11.64 -11.73 8.78
CA LYS A 9 11.39 -13.13 8.38
C LYS A 9 9.99 -13.36 7.82
N ARG A 10 9.18 -12.29 7.67
CA ARG A 10 7.82 -12.40 7.15
C ARG A 10 7.83 -12.87 5.69
N PRO A 11 6.95 -13.81 5.32
CA PRO A 11 6.82 -14.23 3.93
C PRO A 11 6.55 -13.03 3.01
N THR A 12 7.34 -12.90 1.95
CA THR A 12 7.21 -11.82 0.95
C THR A 12 6.62 -12.32 -0.37
N ALA A 13 6.10 -13.55 -0.39
CA ALA A 13 5.44 -14.09 -1.58
C ALA A 13 4.15 -13.31 -1.86
N PRO A 14 3.85 -12.97 -3.14
CA PRO A 14 2.59 -12.33 -3.49
C PRO A 14 1.39 -13.18 -3.06
N VAL A 15 0.37 -12.52 -2.49
CA VAL A 15 -0.90 -13.15 -2.12
C VAL A 15 -2.06 -12.32 -2.66
N GLU A 16 -3.15 -12.97 -3.02
CA GLU A 16 -4.36 -12.29 -3.49
C GLU A 16 -5.14 -11.68 -2.32
N LEU A 17 -5.57 -10.42 -2.47
CA LEU A 17 -6.42 -9.73 -1.51
C LEU A 17 -7.83 -9.54 -2.09
N PHE A 18 -8.80 -10.30 -1.60
CA PHE A 18 -10.20 -10.18 -2.02
C PHE A 18 -11.02 -9.37 -1.01
N LEU A 19 -11.39 -8.14 -1.39
CA LEU A 19 -12.31 -7.30 -0.60
C LEU A 19 -13.77 -7.64 -0.92
N ARG A 20 -14.26 -8.75 -0.34
CA ARG A 20 -15.65 -9.19 -0.54
C ARG A 20 -16.65 -8.17 0.01
N GLY A 21 -17.67 -7.84 -0.78
CA GLY A 21 -18.76 -6.95 -0.36
C GLY A 21 -18.48 -5.45 -0.53
N ALA A 22 -17.39 -5.06 -1.20
CA ALA A 22 -17.08 -3.66 -1.47
C ALA A 22 -18.16 -2.98 -2.36
N ARG A 23 -19.16 -2.38 -1.72
CA ARG A 23 -20.15 -1.49 -2.33
C ARG A 23 -19.87 -0.07 -1.88
N VAL A 24 -19.65 0.82 -2.84
CA VAL A 24 -19.36 2.24 -2.61
C VAL A 24 -20.36 3.10 -3.37
N THR A 25 -20.48 4.37 -3.01
CA THR A 25 -21.29 5.31 -3.78
C THR A 25 -20.68 5.55 -5.16
N SER A 26 -21.52 5.89 -6.15
CA SER A 26 -21.06 6.21 -7.51
C SER A 26 -20.09 7.39 -7.52
N GLY A 27 -20.36 8.43 -6.71
CA GLY A 27 -19.49 9.60 -6.59
C GLY A 27 -18.10 9.25 -6.07
N PHE A 28 -18.01 8.39 -5.06
CA PHE A 28 -16.71 7.90 -4.58
C PHE A 28 -16.00 7.07 -5.64
N ARG A 29 -16.72 6.18 -6.35
CA ARG A 29 -16.14 5.39 -7.44
C ARG A 29 -15.51 6.30 -8.50
N SER A 30 -16.20 7.34 -8.96
CA SER A 30 -15.65 8.27 -9.94
C SER A 30 -14.41 8.99 -9.41
N ALA A 31 -14.49 9.55 -8.20
CA ALA A 31 -13.36 10.25 -7.59
C ALA A 31 -12.13 9.36 -7.40
N LEU A 32 -12.33 8.09 -7.01
CA LEU A 32 -11.27 7.10 -6.89
C LEU A 32 -10.59 6.82 -8.23
N PHE A 33 -11.38 6.59 -9.28
CA PHE A 33 -10.85 6.32 -10.61
C PHE A 33 -10.08 7.53 -11.16
N ASP A 34 -10.61 8.74 -10.98
CA ASP A 34 -9.92 9.97 -11.38
C ASP A 34 -8.59 10.16 -10.65
N ALA A 35 -8.56 9.89 -9.34
CA ALA A 35 -7.34 9.97 -8.55
C ALA A 35 -6.31 8.92 -8.97
N ALA A 36 -6.72 7.67 -9.18
CA ALA A 36 -5.85 6.61 -9.66
C ALA A 36 -5.27 6.93 -11.05
N ASN A 37 -6.10 7.42 -11.97
CA ASN A 37 -5.68 7.85 -13.31
C ASN A 37 -4.64 8.98 -13.24
N ARG A 38 -4.86 10.00 -12.41
CA ARG A 38 -3.89 11.11 -12.24
C ARG A 38 -2.56 10.63 -11.66
N ALA A 39 -2.59 9.62 -10.80
CA ALA A 39 -1.40 9.01 -10.22
C ALA A 39 -0.72 7.99 -11.16
N GLY A 40 -1.32 7.67 -12.32
CA GLY A 40 -0.78 6.71 -13.27
C GLY A 40 -0.80 5.26 -12.77
N VAL A 41 -1.72 4.93 -11.86
CA VAL A 41 -1.85 3.59 -11.24
C VAL A 41 -3.27 3.05 -11.37
N THR A 42 -3.45 1.76 -11.16
CA THR A 42 -4.79 1.16 -11.12
C THR A 42 -5.55 1.58 -9.85
N PRO A 43 -6.90 1.56 -9.84
CA PRO A 43 -7.67 1.79 -8.63
C PRO A 43 -7.31 0.84 -7.48
N ASN A 44 -6.96 -0.42 -7.80
CA ASN A 44 -6.51 -1.40 -6.81
C ASN A 44 -5.18 -0.98 -6.17
N GLU A 45 -4.21 -0.57 -6.99
CA GLU A 45 -2.94 -0.07 -6.47
C GLU A 45 -3.14 1.16 -5.60
N PHE A 46 -3.98 2.10 -6.06
CA PHE A 46 -4.30 3.30 -5.32
C PHE A 46 -4.88 3.01 -3.92
N VAL A 47 -5.91 2.17 -3.83
CA VAL A 47 -6.56 1.88 -2.54
C VAL A 47 -5.67 1.08 -1.59
N ILE A 48 -4.89 0.13 -2.11
CA ILE A 48 -4.00 -0.69 -1.29
C ILE A 48 -2.85 0.18 -0.77
N THR A 49 -2.28 1.07 -1.58
CA THR A 49 -1.26 2.04 -1.13
C THR A 49 -1.82 2.96 -0.05
N ALA A 50 -3.00 3.56 -0.25
CA ALA A 50 -3.62 4.42 0.75
C ALA A 50 -3.90 3.68 2.08
N ALA A 51 -4.32 2.40 2.01
CA ALA A 51 -4.50 1.55 3.19
C ALA A 51 -3.17 1.26 3.89
N ALA A 52 -2.13 0.95 3.12
CA ALA A 52 -0.80 0.67 3.63
C ALA A 52 -0.18 1.89 4.33
N GLU A 53 -0.29 3.08 3.74
CA GLU A 53 0.12 4.33 4.39
C GLU A 53 -0.62 4.57 5.71
N LYS A 54 -1.94 4.31 5.75
CA LYS A 54 -2.72 4.44 6.98
C LYS A 54 -2.26 3.46 8.05
N LEU A 55 -1.96 2.21 7.67
CA LEU A 55 -1.45 1.19 8.56
C LEU A 55 -0.06 1.57 9.10
N ALA A 56 0.83 2.06 8.24
CA ALA A 56 2.17 2.52 8.62
C ALA A 56 2.09 3.67 9.63
N ARG A 57 1.26 4.69 9.36
CA ARG A 57 0.98 5.78 10.31
C ARG A 57 0.38 5.31 11.63
N SER A 58 -0.30 4.15 11.63
CA SER A 58 -0.87 3.53 12.83
C SER A 58 0.12 2.62 13.57
N GLY A 59 1.39 2.56 13.14
CA GLY A 59 2.44 1.77 13.78
C GLY A 59 2.62 0.35 13.23
N ALA A 60 1.87 -0.04 12.19
CA ALA A 60 2.13 -1.33 11.54
C ALA A 60 3.44 -1.26 10.73
N SER A 61 4.28 -2.28 10.88
CA SER A 61 5.46 -2.49 10.03
C SER A 61 5.17 -3.60 9.04
N PHE A 62 5.67 -3.55 7.81
CA PHE A 62 5.63 -4.62 6.82
C PHE A 62 6.74 -4.39 5.77
N PRO A 63 7.23 -5.45 5.09
CA PRO A 63 8.40 -5.35 4.22
C PRO A 63 8.14 -4.63 2.89
N GLY A 64 6.88 -4.40 2.51
CA GLY A 64 6.46 -3.79 1.26
C GLY A 64 4.98 -4.06 0.97
N ILE A 65 4.46 -3.51 -0.13
CA ILE A 65 3.03 -3.61 -0.50
C ILE A 65 2.88 -4.55 -1.70
N PHE A 66 3.37 -4.13 -2.87
CA PHE A 66 3.41 -4.94 -4.10
C PHE A 66 4.80 -5.51 -4.31
N ARG A 67 5.82 -4.74 -3.94
CA ARG A 67 7.23 -5.10 -3.94
C ARG A 67 7.84 -4.70 -2.61
N ARG A 68 8.97 -5.33 -2.28
CA ARG A 68 9.75 -4.99 -1.10
C ARG A 68 10.24 -3.56 -1.22
N GLY A 69 10.00 -2.75 -0.20
CA GLY A 69 10.48 -1.37 -0.13
C GLY A 69 9.57 -0.28 -0.71
N ASP A 70 8.37 -0.60 -1.23
CA ASP A 70 7.45 0.38 -1.83
C ASP A 70 7.08 1.58 -0.92
N LEU A 71 7.27 1.48 0.40
CA LEU A 71 7.01 2.56 1.36
C LEU A 71 8.27 3.21 1.97
N ASN A 72 9.46 2.75 1.58
CA ASN A 72 10.71 3.25 2.16
C ASN A 72 11.20 4.57 1.52
N ASP A 73 10.58 5.01 0.42
CA ASP A 73 10.97 6.24 -0.29
C ASP A 73 10.46 7.54 0.38
N GLY A 74 9.93 7.46 1.60
CA GLY A 74 9.53 8.59 2.44
C GLY A 74 10.52 8.98 3.55
N GLN A 75 11.66 8.28 3.67
CA GLN A 75 12.76 8.67 4.56
C GLN A 75 13.97 9.15 3.74
N ALA A 76 13.77 10.21 2.96
CA ALA A 76 14.87 11.07 2.52
C ALA A 76 15.05 12.18 3.56
N ALA A 77 16.16 12.08 4.32
CA ALA A 77 16.87 13.11 5.09
C ALA A 77 16.09 13.94 6.13
#